data_AF-A0A6P1DM27-F1
#
_entry.id   AF-A0A6P1DM27-F1
#
_cell.length_a   1.000
_cell.length_b   1.000
_cell.length_c   1.000
_cell.angle_alpha   90.00
_cell.angle_beta   90.00
_cell.angle_gamma   90.00
#
_symmetry.space_group_name_H-M   'P 1'
#
loop_
_entity.id
_entity.type
_entity.pdbx_description
1 polymer ?
#
loop_
_entity_poly.entity_id
_entity_poly.type
_entity_poly.pdbx_seq_one_letter_code
_entity_poly.pdbx_strand_id
1 'polypeptide(L)'
;MRIHHPKPHAELPSDDTDPVLRALHWILRIAAYAMAIAMVLVILEGVVSVMRTVYLKLAQAPYFIIPDIIQTFGAFLAVLIAYEIFSNITLYIRTDVFPVKLVLATALMAIARKIIVLDMEKYSALDLIGIGAMVLGLGIAYWLISRADSGILSVQSDNTRETTDDT
;
A
#
# COMPACT_ATOMS: atom_id res chain seq x y z
N MET A 1 35.37 53.36 -5.25
CA MET A 1 35.36 51.91 -5.52
C MET A 1 34.07 51.34 -4.94
N ARG A 2 33.04 51.05 -5.75
CA ARG A 2 31.78 50.45 -5.26
C ARG A 2 31.93 48.93 -5.29
N ILE A 3 31.81 48.32 -4.12
CA ILE A 3 31.88 46.87 -3.93
C ILE A 3 30.54 46.29 -4.38
N HIS A 4 30.56 45.43 -5.39
CA HIS A 4 29.38 44.73 -5.90
C HIS A 4 29.18 43.47 -5.05
N HIS A 5 28.16 43.46 -4.20
CA HIS A 5 27.74 42.23 -3.51
C HIS A 5 27.01 41.34 -4.52
N PRO A 6 27.41 40.07 -4.72
CA PRO A 6 26.60 39.11 -5.44
C PRO A 6 25.34 38.84 -4.63
N LYS A 7 24.16 38.98 -5.26
CA LYS A 7 22.88 38.68 -4.63
C LYS A 7 22.83 37.19 -4.28
N PRO A 8 22.54 36.80 -3.02
CA PRO A 8 22.32 35.40 -2.67
C PRO A 8 21.05 34.91 -3.39
N HIS A 9 21.19 33.73 -3.99
CA HIS A 9 20.19 32.73 -4.34
C HIS A 9 18.73 33.20 -4.40
N ALA A 10 18.17 33.17 -5.61
CA ALA A 10 16.72 33.20 -5.81
C ALA A 10 16.11 31.96 -5.14
N GLU A 11 15.69 32.12 -3.89
CA GLU A 11 14.72 31.23 -3.25
C GLU A 11 13.48 31.22 -4.15
N LEU A 12 13.05 30.03 -4.59
CA LEU A 12 11.75 29.86 -5.22
C LEU A 12 10.71 30.47 -4.28
N PRO A 13 9.77 31.30 -4.76
CA PRO A 13 8.73 31.85 -3.89
C PRO A 13 8.06 30.70 -3.16
N SER A 14 8.10 30.72 -1.83
CA SER A 14 7.17 29.97 -1.00
C SER A 14 5.79 30.59 -1.22
N ASP A 15 5.12 30.18 -2.29
CA ASP A 15 3.76 30.60 -2.56
C ASP A 15 2.81 29.83 -1.64
N ASP A 16 2.63 30.40 -0.46
CA ASP A 16 1.61 30.07 0.53
C ASP A 16 0.16 30.37 0.04
N THR A 17 -0.10 30.54 -1.27
CA THR A 17 -1.33 31.21 -1.73
C THR A 17 -1.91 30.79 -3.08
N ASP A 18 -1.81 29.53 -3.52
CA ASP A 18 -2.67 29.09 -4.63
C ASP A 18 -4.04 28.60 -4.11
N PRO A 19 -5.13 29.41 -4.23
CA PRO A 19 -6.47 29.03 -3.76
C PRO A 19 -7.02 27.81 -4.51
N VAL A 20 -6.59 27.58 -5.75
CA VAL A 20 -7.01 26.43 -6.56
C VAL A 20 -6.36 25.17 -6.00
N LEU A 21 -5.06 25.22 -5.70
CA LEU A 21 -4.33 24.10 -5.11
C LEU A 21 -4.91 23.72 -3.73
N ARG A 22 -5.28 24.71 -2.92
CA ARG A 22 -5.94 24.47 -1.62
C ARG A 22 -7.30 23.81 -1.76
N ALA A 23 -8.11 24.24 -2.74
CA ALA A 23 -9.39 23.60 -3.03
C ALA A 23 -9.20 22.16 -3.50
N LEU A 24 -8.21 21.91 -4.36
CA LEU A 24 -7.89 20.56 -4.85
C LEU A 24 -7.46 19.62 -3.72
N HIS A 25 -6.56 20.06 -2.84
CA HIS A 25 -6.15 19.26 -1.67
C HIS A 25 -7.32 18.95 -0.72
N TRP A 26 -8.24 19.90 -0.53
CA TRP A 26 -9.43 19.67 0.27
C TRP A 26 -10.36 18.63 -0.36
N ILE A 27 -10.60 18.70 -1.66
CA ILE A 27 -11.39 17.70 -2.40
C ILE A 27 -10.74 16.31 -2.30
N LEU A 28 -9.42 16.23 -2.50
CA LEU A 28 -8.68 14.96 -2.39
C LEU A 28 -8.80 14.35 -0.99
N ARG A 29 -8.69 15.16 0.08
CA ARG A 29 -8.90 14.69 1.45
C ARG A 29 -10.32 14.18 1.67
N ILE A 30 -11.34 14.91 1.21
CA ILE A 30 -12.74 14.43 1.32
C ILE A 30 -12.92 13.11 0.58
N ALA A 31 -12.40 13.00 -0.64
CA ALA A 31 -12.46 11.77 -1.42
C ALA A 31 -11.77 10.61 -0.70
N ALA A 32 -10.60 10.83 -0.09
CA ALA A 32 -9.88 9.82 0.68
C ALA A 32 -10.68 9.35 1.91
N TYR A 33 -11.30 10.28 2.66
CA TYR A 33 -12.17 9.92 3.79
C TYR A 33 -13.43 9.17 3.34
N ALA A 34 -14.04 9.58 2.23
CA ALA A 34 -15.19 8.86 1.66
C ALA A 34 -14.81 7.44 1.25
N MET A 35 -13.64 7.25 0.61
CA MET A 35 -13.12 5.91 0.31
C MET A 35 -12.84 5.10 1.59
N ALA A 36 -12.24 5.69 2.61
CA ALA A 36 -11.97 5.00 3.86
C ALA A 36 -13.27 4.48 4.51
N ILE A 37 -14.32 5.30 4.55
CA ILE A 37 -15.65 4.92 5.06
C ILE A 37 -16.26 3.81 4.19
N ALA A 38 -16.21 3.94 2.87
CA ALA A 38 -16.71 2.91 1.95
C ALA A 38 -15.99 1.57 2.17
N MET A 39 -14.67 1.60 2.38
CA MET A 39 -13.89 0.39 2.65
C MET A 39 -14.25 -0.25 3.99
N VAL A 40 -14.56 0.54 5.03
CA VAL A 40 -15.08 -0.01 6.30
C VAL A 40 -16.39 -0.76 6.05
N LEU A 41 -17.31 -0.20 5.27
CA LEU A 41 -18.56 -0.88 4.91
C LEU A 41 -18.32 -2.19 4.15
N VAL A 42 -17.41 -2.18 3.17
CA VAL A 42 -17.02 -3.38 2.42
C VAL A 42 -16.41 -4.45 3.34
N ILE A 43 -15.59 -4.07 4.30
CA ILE A 43 -15.00 -4.99 5.28
C ILE A 43 -16.11 -5.61 6.16
N LEU A 44 -17.04 -4.80 6.68
CA LEU A 44 -18.14 -5.28 7.51
C LEU A 44 -19.04 -6.26 6.73
N GLU A 45 -19.46 -5.88 5.52
CA GLU A 45 -20.22 -6.76 4.61
C GLU A 45 -19.45 -8.05 4.29
N GLY A 46 -18.15 -7.93 4.01
CA GLY A 46 -17.29 -9.07 3.74
C GLY A 46 -17.22 -10.06 4.91
N VAL A 47 -17.07 -9.56 6.15
CA VAL A 47 -17.08 -10.39 7.36
C VAL A 47 -18.43 -11.07 7.54
N VAL A 48 -19.55 -10.35 7.39
CA VAL A 48 -20.90 -10.93 7.48
C VAL A 48 -21.10 -12.03 6.43
N SER A 49 -20.69 -11.78 5.18
CA SER A 49 -20.76 -12.72 4.08
C SER A 49 -19.97 -14.00 4.34
N VAL A 50 -18.74 -13.87 4.84
CA VAL A 50 -17.88 -15.01 5.21
C VAL A 50 -18.51 -15.80 6.36
N MET A 51 -18.96 -15.13 7.43
CA MET A 51 -19.57 -15.79 8.58
C MET A 51 -20.86 -16.54 8.19
N ARG A 52 -21.70 -15.93 7.35
CA ARG A 52 -22.90 -16.59 6.79
C ARG A 52 -22.52 -17.82 5.97
N THR A 53 -21.50 -17.71 5.11
CA THR A 53 -21.04 -18.82 4.28
C THR A 53 -20.54 -19.99 5.11
N VAL A 54 -19.70 -19.72 6.12
CA VAL A 54 -19.19 -20.74 7.05
C VAL A 54 -20.34 -21.38 7.82
N TYR A 55 -21.27 -20.59 8.35
CA TYR A 55 -22.44 -21.09 9.06
C TYR A 55 -23.28 -22.04 8.19
N LEU A 56 -23.61 -21.61 6.97
CA LEU A 56 -24.42 -22.43 6.04
C LEU A 56 -23.70 -23.73 5.66
N LYS A 57 -22.38 -23.69 5.40
CA LYS A 57 -21.61 -24.88 5.07
C LYS A 57 -21.52 -25.88 6.23
N LEU A 58 -21.37 -25.40 7.47
CA LEU A 58 -21.31 -26.27 8.66
C LEU A 58 -22.67 -26.86 9.06
N ALA A 59 -23.75 -26.15 8.75
CA ALA A 59 -25.13 -26.57 9.06
C ALA A 59 -25.72 -27.53 8.01
N GLN A 60 -25.04 -27.77 6.89
CA GLN A 60 -25.45 -28.75 5.89
C GLN A 60 -24.71 -30.09 6.11
N ALA A 61 -25.35 -31.21 5.74
CA ALA A 61 -24.72 -32.52 5.84
C ALA A 61 -23.62 -32.68 4.76
N PRO A 62 -22.45 -33.28 5.06
CA PRO A 62 -21.99 -33.81 6.35
C PRO A 62 -21.66 -32.69 7.34
N TYR A 63 -22.32 -32.71 8.50
CA TYR A 63 -22.17 -31.66 9.52
C TYR A 63 -20.72 -31.53 9.99
N PHE A 64 -20.32 -30.30 10.31
CA PHE A 64 -18.98 -29.97 10.82
C PHE A 64 -17.81 -30.20 9.86
N ILE A 65 -18.07 -30.42 8.57
CA ILE A 65 -17.05 -30.48 7.53
C ILE A 65 -17.35 -29.36 6.53
N ILE A 66 -16.35 -28.55 6.18
CA ILE A 66 -16.49 -27.52 5.13
C ILE A 66 -16.14 -28.18 3.80
N PRO A 67 -17.12 -28.55 2.95
CA PRO A 67 -16.82 -28.91 1.57
C PRO A 67 -16.21 -27.70 0.86
N ASP A 68 -15.14 -27.97 0.11
CA ASP A 68 -14.39 -26.96 -0.65
C ASP A 68 -13.82 -25.83 0.23
N ILE A 69 -12.96 -26.21 1.18
CA ILE A 69 -12.24 -25.28 2.06
C ILE A 69 -11.49 -24.19 1.28
N ILE A 70 -10.94 -24.54 0.11
CA ILE A 70 -10.24 -23.60 -0.79
C ILE A 70 -11.16 -22.48 -1.28
N GLN A 71 -12.39 -22.80 -1.69
CA GLN A 71 -13.37 -21.81 -2.11
C GLN A 71 -13.74 -20.87 -0.95
N THR A 72 -13.87 -21.44 0.25
CA THR A 72 -14.17 -20.68 1.47
C THR A 72 -13.01 -19.73 1.81
N PHE A 73 -11.76 -20.17 1.67
CA PHE A 73 -10.58 -19.30 1.80
C PHE A 73 -10.61 -18.13 0.82
N GLY A 74 -11.08 -18.32 -0.41
CA GLY A 74 -11.27 -17.23 -1.38
C GLY A 74 -12.12 -16.07 -0.83
N ALA A 75 -13.17 -16.36 -0.06
CA ALA A 75 -13.99 -15.34 0.58
C ALA A 75 -13.22 -14.61 1.70
N PHE A 76 -12.41 -15.32 2.49
CA PHE A 76 -11.50 -14.69 3.47
C PHE A 76 -10.45 -13.80 2.77
N LEU A 77 -9.90 -14.24 1.63
CA LEU A 77 -8.95 -13.45 0.85
C LEU A 77 -9.56 -12.13 0.39
N ALA A 78 -10.82 -12.13 -0.05
CA ALA A 78 -11.52 -10.91 -0.47
C ALA A 78 -11.63 -9.88 0.67
N VAL A 79 -11.91 -10.33 1.90
CA VAL A 79 -11.94 -9.46 3.09
C VAL A 79 -10.54 -8.90 3.41
N LEU A 80 -9.50 -9.73 3.27
CA LEU A 80 -8.13 -9.30 3.55
C LEU A 80 -7.62 -8.27 2.53
N ILE A 81 -8.02 -8.37 1.26
CA ILE A 81 -7.75 -7.35 0.24
C ILE A 81 -8.43 -6.03 0.62
N ALA A 82 -9.68 -6.08 1.10
CA ALA A 82 -10.38 -4.88 1.53
C ALA A 82 -9.67 -4.20 2.71
N TYR A 83 -9.17 -4.99 3.67
CA TYR A 83 -8.36 -4.49 4.78
C TYR A 83 -7.03 -3.87 4.33
N GLU A 84 -6.34 -4.50 3.38
CA GLU A 84 -5.09 -4.00 2.80
C GLU A 84 -5.28 -2.64 2.11
N ILE A 85 -6.34 -2.49 1.32
CA ILE A 85 -6.70 -1.22 0.67
C ILE A 85 -7.05 -0.15 1.71
N PHE A 86 -7.84 -0.49 2.73
CA PHE A 86 -8.18 0.44 3.83
C PHE A 86 -6.92 0.95 4.55
N SER A 87 -5.97 0.06 4.83
CA SER A 87 -4.70 0.41 5.47
C SER A 87 -3.89 1.39 4.61
N ASN A 88 -3.80 1.14 3.29
CA ASN A 88 -3.12 2.03 2.35
C ASN A 88 -3.76 3.42 2.27
N ILE A 89 -5.10 3.50 2.25
CA ILE A 89 -5.83 4.77 2.25
C ILE A 89 -5.60 5.53 3.56
N THR A 90 -5.68 4.83 4.70
CA THR A 90 -5.50 5.46 6.01
C THR A 90 -4.08 5.97 6.18
N LEU A 91 -3.07 5.26 5.67
CA LEU A 91 -1.69 5.75 5.71
C LEU A 91 -1.55 7.03 4.88
N TYR A 92 -2.13 7.07 3.68
CA TYR A 92 -2.15 8.29 2.86
C TYR A 92 -2.76 9.48 3.62
N ILE A 93 -3.88 9.29 4.31
CA ILE A 93 -4.53 10.34 5.12
C ILE A 93 -3.63 10.81 6.27
N ARG A 94 -2.86 9.91 6.89
CA ARG A 94 -2.00 10.22 8.04
C ARG A 94 -0.69 10.90 7.66
N THR A 95 -0.12 10.55 6.51
CA THR A 95 1.21 11.05 6.11
C THR A 95 1.15 12.16 5.08
N ASP A 96 -0.03 12.45 4.50
CA ASP A 96 -0.25 13.39 3.37
C ASP A 96 0.69 13.15 2.17
N VAL A 97 1.30 11.98 2.12
CA VAL A 97 2.27 11.53 1.11
C VAL A 97 1.92 10.09 0.76
N PHE A 98 1.96 9.76 -0.54
CA PHE A 98 1.73 8.40 -1.02
C PHE A 98 2.87 7.47 -0.57
N PRO A 99 2.60 6.51 0.33
CA PRO A 99 3.63 5.68 0.93
C PRO A 99 4.01 4.54 -0.04
N VAL A 100 4.74 4.86 -1.10
CA VAL A 100 5.06 3.94 -2.21
C VAL A 100 5.64 2.60 -1.72
N LYS A 101 6.51 2.65 -0.70
CA LYS A 101 7.09 1.44 -0.09
C LYS A 101 6.04 0.54 0.57
N LEU A 102 5.05 1.12 1.27
CA LEU A 102 3.94 0.34 1.82
C LEU A 102 3.09 -0.25 0.70
N VAL A 103 2.77 0.54 -0.33
CA VAL A 103 1.94 0.06 -1.45
C VAL A 103 2.60 -1.14 -2.15
N LEU A 104 3.90 -1.08 -2.41
CA LEU A 104 4.64 -2.21 -2.99
C LEU A 104 4.70 -3.43 -2.06
N ALA A 105 4.89 -3.20 -0.75
CA ALA A 105 4.83 -4.29 0.24
C ALA A 105 3.44 -4.95 0.26
N THR A 106 2.37 -4.16 0.20
CA THR A 106 1.00 -4.68 0.13
C THR A 106 0.72 -5.42 -1.17
N ALA A 107 1.26 -4.98 -2.30
CA ALA A 107 1.14 -5.68 -3.58
C ALA A 107 1.85 -7.05 -3.54
N LEU A 108 3.07 -7.10 -3.00
CA LEU A 108 3.80 -8.35 -2.78
C LEU A 108 3.05 -9.29 -1.83
N MET A 109 2.54 -8.77 -0.72
CA MET A 109 1.75 -9.52 0.26
C MET A 109 0.45 -10.08 -0.35
N ALA A 110 -0.27 -9.27 -1.13
CA ALA A 110 -1.50 -9.67 -1.80
C ALA A 110 -1.26 -10.81 -2.81
N ILE A 111 -0.19 -10.72 -3.61
CA ILE A 111 0.15 -11.78 -4.56
C ILE A 111 0.61 -13.05 -3.84
N ALA A 112 1.46 -12.93 -2.81
CA ALA A 112 1.87 -14.07 -2.00
C ALA A 112 0.65 -14.80 -1.43
N ARG A 113 -0.32 -14.04 -0.90
CA ARG A 113 -1.57 -14.59 -0.37
C ARG A 113 -2.43 -15.27 -1.43
N LYS A 114 -2.44 -14.74 -2.67
CA LYS A 114 -3.14 -15.34 -3.81
C LYS A 114 -2.49 -16.63 -4.30
N ILE A 115 -1.16 -16.71 -4.30
CA ILE A 115 -0.40 -17.90 -4.70
C ILE A 115 -0.66 -19.07 -3.75
N ILE A 116 -0.81 -18.83 -2.43
CA ILE A 116 -1.10 -19.87 -1.44
C ILE A 116 -2.40 -20.62 -1.74
N VAL A 117 -3.39 -19.94 -2.30
CA VAL A 117 -4.74 -20.50 -2.57
C VAL A 117 -4.91 -20.84 -4.07
N LEU A 118 -3.83 -20.79 -4.85
CA LEU A 118 -3.87 -21.01 -6.29
C LEU A 118 -4.08 -22.50 -6.62
N ASP A 119 -5.01 -22.77 -7.52
CA ASP A 119 -5.31 -24.10 -8.04
C ASP A 119 -4.55 -24.32 -9.35
N MET A 120 -3.46 -25.09 -9.30
CA MET A 120 -2.53 -25.29 -10.41
C MET A 120 -3.17 -25.94 -11.63
N GLU A 121 -4.26 -26.68 -11.48
CA GLU A 121 -4.94 -27.34 -12.60
C GLU A 121 -5.59 -26.35 -13.57
N LYS A 122 -5.84 -25.12 -13.12
CA LYS A 122 -6.47 -24.06 -13.92
C LYS A 122 -5.47 -23.17 -14.66
N TYR A 123 -4.16 -23.40 -14.47
CA TYR A 123 -3.11 -22.54 -15.02
C TYR A 123 -2.20 -23.33 -15.96
N SER A 124 -1.91 -22.78 -17.13
CA SER A 124 -0.88 -23.33 -18.01
C SER A 124 0.52 -23.06 -17.43
N ALA A 125 1.51 -23.81 -17.90
CA ALA A 125 2.90 -23.57 -17.52
C ALA A 125 3.35 -22.13 -17.84
N LEU A 126 2.84 -21.55 -18.92
CA LEU A 126 3.16 -20.18 -19.31
C LEU A 126 2.54 -19.15 -18.36
N ASP A 127 1.33 -19.41 -17.85
CA ASP A 127 0.70 -18.54 -16.85
C ASP A 127 1.48 -18.54 -15.53
N LEU A 128 1.97 -19.71 -15.09
CA LEU A 128 2.78 -19.83 -13.88
C LEU A 128 4.12 -19.10 -14.02
N ILE A 129 4.76 -19.19 -15.19
CA ILE A 129 5.97 -18.41 -15.50
C ILE A 129 5.66 -16.91 -15.47
N GLY A 130 4.53 -16.49 -16.04
CA GLY A 130 4.08 -15.10 -16.01
C GLY A 130 3.87 -14.56 -14.59
N ILE A 131 3.23 -15.34 -13.72
CA ILE A 131 3.07 -15.02 -12.29
C ILE A 131 4.44 -14.91 -11.62
N GLY A 132 5.35 -15.86 -11.87
CA GLY A 132 6.71 -15.82 -11.35
C GLY A 132 7.48 -14.56 -11.77
N ALA A 133 7.40 -14.19 -13.05
CA ALA A 133 8.01 -12.98 -13.58
C ALA A 133 7.43 -11.70 -12.95
N MET A 134 6.11 -11.64 -12.76
CA MET A 134 5.45 -10.52 -12.06
C MET A 134 5.91 -10.40 -10.60
N VAL A 135 5.98 -11.51 -9.87
CA VAL A 135 6.45 -11.53 -8.48
C VAL A 135 7.90 -11.06 -8.39
N LEU A 136 8.76 -11.55 -9.28
CA LEU A 136 10.16 -11.11 -9.35
C LEU A 136 10.27 -9.62 -9.67
N GLY A 137 9.50 -9.11 -10.64
CA GLY A 137 9.48 -7.68 -10.97
C GLY A 137 9.08 -6.79 -9.80
N LEU A 138 8.03 -7.18 -9.06
CA LEU A 138 7.62 -6.47 -7.84
C LEU A 138 8.65 -6.59 -6.71
N GLY A 139 9.28 -7.75 -6.57
CA GLY A 139 10.35 -7.96 -5.59
C GLY A 139 11.57 -7.06 -5.86
N ILE A 140 11.97 -6.96 -7.13
CA ILE A 140 13.06 -6.07 -7.58
C ILE A 140 12.69 -4.61 -7.33
N ALA A 141 11.47 -4.19 -7.69
CA ALA A 141 11.01 -2.81 -7.46
C ALA A 141 11.03 -2.44 -5.97
N TYR A 142 10.50 -3.32 -5.11
CA TYR A 142 10.52 -3.12 -3.66
C TYR A 142 11.94 -3.04 -3.10
N TRP A 143 12.84 -3.92 -3.57
CA TRP A 143 14.24 -3.92 -3.16
C TRP A 143 14.98 -2.64 -3.55
N LEU A 144 14.79 -2.17 -4.79
CA LEU A 144 15.43 -0.96 -5.29
C LEU A 144 15.00 0.29 -4.52
N ILE A 145 13.69 0.43 -4.29
CA ILE A 145 13.14 1.55 -3.50
C ILE A 145 13.62 1.48 -2.05
N SER A 146 13.68 0.28 -1.46
CA SER A 146 14.18 0.11 -0.09
C SER A 146 15.65 0.47 0.07
N ARG A 147 16.48 0.23 -0.96
CA ARG A 147 17.88 0.66 -0.99
C ARG A 147 18.03 2.17 -1.11
N ALA A 148 17.26 2.81 -2.00
CA ALA A 148 17.29 4.27 -2.18
C ALA A 148 16.95 5.00 -0.87
N ASP A 149 15.93 4.53 -0.15
CA ASP A 149 15.52 5.08 1.15
C ASP A 149 16.63 4.97 2.21
N SER A 150 17.32 3.83 2.25
CA SER A 150 18.39 3.58 3.23
C SER A 150 19.60 4.48 3.00
N GLY A 151 19.91 4.78 1.73
CA GLY A 151 21.01 5.68 1.35
C GLY A 151 20.77 7.13 1.79
N ILE A 152 19.53 7.63 1.70
CA ILE A 152 19.17 8.98 2.15
C ILE A 152 19.39 9.13 3.66
N LEU A 153 18.97 8.13 4.44
CA LEU A 153 19.13 8.15 5.91
C LEU A 153 20.61 8.13 6.34
N SER A 154 21.47 7.40 5.62
CA SER A 154 22.91 7.38 5.92
C SER A 154 23.58 8.73 5.68
N VAL A 155 23.24 9.45 4.59
CA VAL A 155 23.82 10.77 4.25
C VAL A 155 23.45 11.83 5.29
N GLN A 156 22.21 11.82 5.80
CA GLN A 156 21.76 12.75 6.84
C GLN A 156 22.50 12.51 8.17
N SER A 157 22.77 11.24 8.51
CA SER A 157 23.44 10.87 9.76
C SER A 157 24.93 11.21 9.79
N ASP A 158 25.56 11.29 8.62
CA ASP A 158 26.98 11.66 8.47
C ASP A 158 27.16 13.18 8.58
N ASN A 159 26.31 13.96 7.88
CA ASN A 159 26.32 15.43 7.92
C ASN A 159 26.05 15.98 9.34
N THR A 160 25.24 15.28 10.12
CA THR A 160 24.96 15.68 11.53
C THR A 160 26.16 15.41 12.44
N ARG A 161 26.99 14.40 12.15
CA ARG A 161 28.18 14.07 12.93
C ARG A 161 29.34 15.01 12.66
N GLU A 162 29.58 15.39 11.40
CA GLU A 162 30.60 16.39 11.05
C GLU A 162 30.32 17.75 11.71
N THR A 163 29.05 18.18 11.77
CA THR A 163 28.70 19.49 12.33
C THR A 163 28.85 19.55 13.87
N THR A 164 28.81 18.40 14.57
CA THR A 164 28.98 18.31 16.03
C THR A 164 30.42 18.15 16.49
N ASP A 165 31.35 17.80 15.58
CA ASP A 165 32.78 17.63 15.91
C ASP A 165 33.57 18.95 15.73
N ASP A 166 32.96 19.96 15.08
CA ASP A 166 33.56 21.27 14.76
C ASP A 166 33.14 22.40 15.77
N THR A 167 32.50 22.06 16.89
CA THR A 167 32.13 22.99 17.99
C THR A 167 32.60 22.51 19.34
#